data_AF-F5L6C8-F1
#
_entry.id   AF-F5L6C8-F1
#
_cell.length_a   1.000
_cell.length_b   1.000
_cell.length_c   1.000
_cell.angle_alpha   90.00
_cell.angle_beta   90.00
_cell.angle_gamma   90.00
#
_symmetry.space_group_name_H-M   'P 1'
#
loop_
_entity.id
_entity.type
_entity.pdbx_description
1 polymer ?
#
loop_
_entity_poly.entity_id
_entity_poly.type
_entity_poly.pdbx_seq_one_letter_code
_entity_poly.pdbx_strand_id
1 'polypeptide(L)'
;MGWVTIKTLGDDQIEAFMRCPYRFYHGWIKGKSSQPEWRMRVQYVVNRIVKNFYTLPQNKRSSLQVLEQIEKYWKSFIRSDIFPTRSQGI
;
A
#
# COMPACT_ATOMS: atom_id res chain seq x y z
N MET A 1 -3.54 29.56 20.85
CA MET A 1 -4.17 28.23 20.79
C MET A 1 -4.63 28.01 19.35
N GLY A 2 -3.95 27.15 18.61
CA GLY A 2 -4.28 26.88 17.20
C GLY A 2 -5.30 25.75 17.11
N TRP A 3 -6.44 26.02 16.49
CA TRP A 3 -7.47 25.01 16.22
C TRP A 3 -6.96 24.05 15.14
N VAL A 4 -6.97 22.75 15.44
CA VAL A 4 -6.67 21.72 14.45
C VAL A 4 -7.89 21.57 13.56
N THR A 5 -7.83 22.10 12.34
CA THR A 5 -8.85 21.87 11.33
C THR A 5 -8.88 20.38 11.00
N ILE A 6 -9.94 19.69 11.42
CA ILE A 6 -10.17 18.28 11.10
C ILE A 6 -10.42 18.22 9.59
N LYS A 7 -9.34 18.04 8.82
CA LYS A 7 -9.41 17.66 7.41
C LYS A 7 -10.30 16.42 7.34
N THR A 8 -11.24 16.41 6.41
CA THR A 8 -12.22 15.34 6.18
C THR A 8 -11.58 13.97 6.34
N LEU A 9 -11.75 13.36 7.52
CA LEU A 9 -11.22 12.03 7.81
C LEU A 9 -12.09 11.03 7.05
N GLY A 10 -11.46 10.17 6.25
CA GLY A 10 -12.18 9.05 5.63
C GLY A 10 -12.62 8.03 6.69
N ASP A 11 -13.61 7.21 6.39
CA ASP A 11 -14.19 6.23 7.32
C ASP A 11 -13.12 5.33 7.96
N ASP A 12 -12.14 4.87 7.18
CA ASP A 12 -11.01 4.07 7.65
C ASP A 12 -10.16 4.78 8.73
N GLN A 13 -10.02 6.10 8.61
CA GLN A 13 -9.24 6.91 9.54
C GLN A 13 -10.01 7.16 10.84
N ILE A 14 -11.33 7.31 10.75
CA ILE A 14 -12.22 7.41 11.91
C ILE A 14 -12.21 6.09 12.68
N GLU A 15 -12.34 4.95 11.97
CA GLU A 15 -12.27 3.63 12.59
C GLU A 15 -10.92 3.41 13.29
N ALA A 16 -9.81 3.74 12.61
CA ALA A 16 -8.47 3.62 13.19
C ALA A 16 -8.28 4.49 14.44
N PHE A 17 -8.83 5.71 14.43
CA PHE A 17 -8.82 6.59 15.59
C PHE A 17 -9.65 6.01 16.74
N MET A 18 -10.89 5.56 16.49
CA MET A 18 -11.75 4.96 17.51
C MET A 18 -11.12 3.71 18.13
N ARG A 19 -10.41 2.91 17.33
CA ARG A 19 -9.76 1.67 17.78
C ARG A 19 -8.54 1.91 18.66
N CYS A 20 -7.69 2.89 18.31
CA CYS A 20 -6.55 3.27 19.14
C CYS A 20 -6.07 4.71 18.85
N PRO A 21 -6.55 5.72 19.61
CA PRO A 21 -6.22 7.12 19.38
C PRO A 21 -4.72 7.42 19.45
N TYR A 22 -4.01 6.79 20.39
CA TYR A 22 -2.58 6.97 20.57
C TYR A 22 -1.77 6.48 19.37
N ARG A 23 -2.10 5.29 18.85
CA ARG A 23 -1.46 4.71 17.66
C ARG A 23 -1.78 5.53 16.42
N PHE A 24 -3.02 6.00 16.28
CA PHE A 24 -3.42 6.89 15.20
C PHE A 24 -2.61 8.20 15.23
N TYR A 25 -2.54 8.86 16.38
CA TYR A 25 -1.79 10.11 16.53
C TYR A 25 -0.30 9.92 16.23
N HIS A 26 0.31 8.82 16.67
CA HIS A 26 1.73 8.60 16.45
C HIS A 26 2.06 8.23 14.99
N GLY A 27 1.24 7.38 14.36
CA GLY A 27 1.43 6.93 12.99
C GLY A 27 1.01 7.96 11.93
N TRP A 28 -0.19 8.51 12.05
CA TRP A 28 -0.77 9.42 11.05
C TRP A 28 -0.43 10.90 11.29
N ILE A 29 -0.39 11.36 12.54
CA ILE A 29 -0.19 12.79 12.86
C ILE A 29 1.29 13.12 13.10
N LYS A 30 2.02 12.29 13.86
CA LYS A 30 3.46 12.49 14.11
C LYS A 30 4.38 11.91 13.04
N GLY A 31 3.83 11.24 12.02
CA GLY A 31 4.61 10.70 10.90
C GLY A 31 5.67 9.68 11.31
N LYS A 32 5.53 9.02 12.47
CA LYS A 32 6.39 7.88 12.82
C LYS A 32 5.94 6.73 11.95
N SER A 33 6.52 6.68 10.75
CA SER A 33 6.25 5.72 9.71
C SER A 33 6.26 4.31 10.31
N SER A 34 5.07 3.74 10.48
CA SER A 34 4.95 2.30 10.38
C SER A 34 5.45 2.01 8.97
N GLN A 35 6.66 1.46 8.86
CA GLN A 35 7.21 1.08 7.56
C GLN A 35 6.11 0.41 6.74
N PRO A 36 6.07 0.61 5.42
CA PRO A 36 5.00 0.04 4.64
C PRO A 36 5.11 -1.47 4.79
N GLU A 37 4.19 -2.07 5.54
CA GLU A 37 4.10 -3.50 5.74
C GLU A 37 4.06 -4.07 4.33
N TRP A 38 5.14 -4.73 3.91
CA TRP A 38 5.26 -5.34 2.59
C TRP A 38 4.01 -6.16 2.25
N ARG A 39 3.33 -6.70 3.27
CA ARG A 39 2.01 -7.33 3.22
C ARG A 39 0.93 -6.44 2.60
N MET A 40 0.81 -5.18 2.98
CA MET A 40 -0.15 -4.24 2.38
C MET A 40 0.14 -4.00 0.90
N ARG A 41 1.42 -3.89 0.54
CA ARG A 41 1.81 -3.72 -0.87
C ARG A 41 1.60 -4.97 -1.70
N VAL A 42 1.91 -6.15 -1.16
CA VAL A 42 1.59 -7.44 -1.77
C VAL A 42 0.07 -7.57 -1.96
N GLN A 43 -0.71 -7.25 -0.92
CA GLN A 43 -2.17 -7.26 -1.00
C GLN A 43 -2.70 -6.33 -2.10
N TYR A 44 -2.14 -5.12 -2.21
CA TYR A 44 -2.50 -4.18 -3.28
C TYR A 44 -2.21 -4.76 -4.68
N VAL A 45 -1.06 -5.40 -4.86
CA VAL A 45 -0.69 -6.04 -6.13
C VAL A 45 -1.64 -7.20 -6.46
N VAL A 46 -1.94 -8.07 -5.49
CA VAL A 46 -2.89 -9.18 -5.67
C VAL A 46 -4.26 -8.64 -6.05
N ASN A 47 -4.78 -7.64 -5.32
CA ASN A 47 -6.08 -7.04 -5.60
C ASN A 47 -6.14 -6.44 -7.02
N ARG A 48 -5.06 -5.82 -7.50
CA ARG A 48 -4.96 -5.29 -8.87
C ARG A 48 -5.00 -6.40 -9.92
N ILE A 49 -4.26 -7.48 -9.71
CA ILE A 49 -4.24 -8.63 -10.63
C ILE A 49 -5.62 -9.27 -10.70
N VAL A 50 -6.24 -9.52 -9.54
CA VAL A 50 -7.59 -10.10 -9.44
C VAL A 50 -8.61 -9.20 -10.15
N LYS A 51 -8.60 -7.90 -9.86
CA LYS A 51 -9.49 -6.92 -10.53
C LYS A 51 -9.31 -6.97 -12.04
N ASN A 52 -8.07 -6.88 -12.53
CA ASN A 52 -7.76 -6.89 -13.95
C ASN A 52 -8.24 -8.19 -14.62
N PHE A 53 -8.02 -9.33 -13.98
CA PHE A 53 -8.44 -10.64 -14.49
C PHE A 53 -9.96 -10.71 -14.66
N TYR A 54 -10.73 -10.27 -13.67
CA TYR A 54 -12.19 -10.31 -13.74
C TYR A 54 -12.80 -9.24 -14.65
N THR A 55 -12.13 -8.10 -14.87
CA THR A 55 -12.56 -7.09 -15.84
C THR A 55 -12.39 -7.52 -17.30
N LEU A 56 -11.58 -8.55 -17.58
CA LEU A 56 -11.39 -9.05 -18.92
C LEU A 56 -12.56 -9.96 -19.36
N PRO A 57 -12.90 -9.97 -20.67
CA PRO A 57 -13.81 -10.95 -21.25
C PRO A 57 -13.33 -12.37 -20.97
N GLN A 58 -14.23 -13.33 -20.74
CA GLN A 58 -13.90 -14.69 -20.32
C GLN A 58 -12.92 -15.41 -21.27
N ASN A 59 -13.08 -15.16 -22.56
CA ASN A 59 -12.24 -15.62 -23.67
C ASN A 59 -10.83 -15.00 -23.71
N LYS A 60 -10.57 -13.96 -22.91
CA LYS A 60 -9.24 -13.37 -22.72
C LYS A 60 -8.64 -13.69 -21.35
N ARG A 61 -9.37 -14.37 -20.46
CA ARG A 61 -8.87 -14.75 -19.13
C ARG A 61 -7.91 -15.94 -19.27
N SER A 62 -6.62 -15.65 -19.26
CA SER A 62 -5.57 -16.66 -19.39
C SER A 62 -4.63 -16.64 -18.19
N SER A 63 -4.17 -17.81 -17.78
CA SER A 63 -3.12 -17.98 -16.78
C SER A 63 -1.81 -17.29 -17.19
N LEU A 64 -1.52 -17.24 -18.49
CA LEU A 64 -0.35 -16.53 -19.03
C LEU A 64 -0.39 -15.03 -18.71
N GLN A 65 -1.56 -14.40 -18.88
CA GLN A 65 -1.71 -12.98 -18.58
C GLN A 65 -1.57 -12.68 -17.09
N VAL A 66 -2.05 -13.58 -16.23
CA VAL A 66 -1.86 -13.45 -14.77
C VAL A 66 -0.37 -13.47 -14.43
N LEU A 67 0.39 -14.39 -15.02
CA LEU A 67 1.84 -14.50 -14.83
C LEU A 67 2.58 -13.25 -15.34
N GLU A 68 2.23 -12.72 -16.51
CA GLU A 68 2.80 -11.47 -17.04
C GLU A 68 2.52 -10.28 -16.11
N GLN A 69 1.31 -10.19 -15.55
CA GLN A 69 0.98 -9.13 -14.60
C GLN A 69 1.74 -9.28 -13.29
N ILE A 70 1.88 -10.50 -12.76
CA ILE A 70 2.70 -10.77 -11.57
C ILE A 70 4.13 -10.32 -11.83
N GLU A 71 4.74 -10.74 -12.94
CA GLU A 71 6.12 -10.38 -13.28
C GLU A 71 6.29 -8.86 -13.38
N LYS A 72 5.37 -8.18 -14.06
CA LYS A 72 5.38 -6.71 -14.21
C LYS A 72 5.31 -6.00 -12.87
N TYR A 73 4.36 -6.39 -11.99
CA TYR A 73 4.19 -5.74 -10.69
C TYR A 73 5.32 -6.10 -9.72
N TRP A 74 5.85 -7.32 -9.78
CA TRP A 74 6.94 -7.77 -8.92
C TRP A 74 8.28 -7.09 -9.27
N LYS A 75 8.58 -6.92 -10.57
CA LYS A 75 9.75 -6.14 -11.02
C LYS A 75 9.68 -4.68 -10.54
N SER A 76 8.48 -4.09 -10.53
CA SER A 76 8.27 -2.76 -9.98
C SER A 76 8.46 -2.71 -8.46
N PHE A 77 8.04 -3.76 -7.74
CA PHE A 77 8.14 -3.89 -6.29
C PHE A 77 9.58 -4.07 -5.81
N ILE A 78 10.37 -4.93 -6.47
CA ILE A 78 11.78 -5.17 -6.12
C ILE A 78 12.62 -3.90 -6.31
N ARG A 79 12.35 -3.12 -7.37
CA ARG A 79 13.08 -1.87 -7.65
C ARG A 79 12.81 -0.76 -6.65
N SER A 80 11.65 -0.73 -6.00
CA SER A 80 11.29 0.37 -5.09
C SER A 80 11.72 0.16 -3.64
N ASP A 81 11.87 -1.09 -3.17
CA ASP A 81 11.91 -1.35 -1.73
C ASP A 81 13.04 -2.27 -1.21
N ILE A 82 13.74 -3.04 -2.07
CA ILE A 82 14.66 -4.09 -1.55
C ILE A 82 16.10 -3.60 -1.32
N PHE A 83 16.54 -2.57 -2.03
CA PHE A 83 17.87 -1.98 -1.82
C PHE A 83 17.74 -0.49 -1.52
N PRO A 84 17.49 -0.07 -0.27
CA PRO A 84 17.95 1.25 0.13
C PRO A 84 19.47 1.24 -0.09
N THR A 85 19.96 1.95 -1.09
CA THR A 85 21.39 2.19 -1.27
C THR A 85 21.91 2.75 0.03
N ARG A 86 22.64 1.93 0.80
CA ARG A 86 23.34 2.35 2.00
C ARG A 86 24.58 3.13 1.53
N SER A 87 24.36 4.35 1.05
CA SER A 87 25.38 5.37 0.94
C SER A 87 25.26 6.27 2.17
N GLN A 88 25.82 5.81 3.29
CA GLN A 88 26.30 6.69 4.34
C GLN A 88 27.80 6.44 4.46
N GLY A 89 28.54 7.55 4.39
CA GLY A 89 29.96 7.61 4.09
C GLY A 89 30.86 7.03 5.16
N ILE A 90 32.09 6.76 4.69
CA ILE A 90 33.32 6.85 5.48
C ILE A 90 34.13 7.97 4.83
#